data_AF-A0A0K6G6I2-F1
#
_entry.id   AF-A0A0K6G6I2-F1
#
_cell.length_a   1.000
_cell.length_b   1.000
_cell.length_c   1.000
_cell.angle_alpha   90.00
_cell.angle_beta   90.00
_cell.angle_gamma   90.00
#
_symmetry.space_group_name_H-M   'P 1'
#
loop_
_entity.id
_entity.type
_entity.pdbx_description
1 polymer ?
#
loop_
_entity_poly.entity_id
_entity_poly.type
_entity_poly.pdbx_seq_one_letter_code
_entity_poly.pdbx_strand_id
1 'polypeptide(L)'
;MFQAMSDSVFFNSMAWVITGDNTYASNAANEVKTWFVDSATAMTPNLNYAQVKRGPGNQIGQHTGVLDLKCMSKLVSGVLMLRNGSASAWTSDIDSGLRTWVTSYITWLTTNDLALQEKASTNNHGSFYFNQLAALQVFVDDTAGAKKTIQEYFEGIYQNQIDANGDQPLETARTRPYHYRAYNLAAMIVNARIGQYVGYDAWQLKTKNGTTIQDACNYAMTFTAAQSNETGYDAELYPNVAAVAAIYGDPDGKYSKWLAGRDTSFPGQPYFLWNQPLSNAGLSGAPSSSGNSSTPDTTSGGSGSNHNAGNRVEFVWLGGLVTLSLLAFVF
;
A
#
# COMPACT_ATOMS: atom_id res chain seq x y z
N MET A 1 2.98 12.88 -6.40
CA MET A 1 1.68 13.14 -7.05
C MET A 1 0.78 11.90 -7.00
N PHE A 2 1.13 10.79 -7.67
CA PHE A 2 0.32 9.55 -7.65
C PHE A 2 0.09 8.97 -6.24
N GLN A 3 1.11 8.96 -5.38
CA GLN A 3 0.97 8.49 -4.01
C GLN A 3 -0.07 9.31 -3.23
N ALA A 4 0.00 10.64 -3.31
CA ALA A 4 -0.94 11.54 -2.64
C ALA A 4 -2.38 11.35 -3.13
N MET A 5 -2.56 11.14 -4.44
CA MET A 5 -3.86 10.79 -5.03
C MET A 5 -4.40 9.48 -4.45
N SER A 6 -3.58 8.41 -4.44
CA SER A 6 -4.02 7.11 -3.93
C SER A 6 -4.29 7.13 -2.42
N ASP A 7 -3.52 7.91 -1.66
CA ASP A 7 -3.71 8.10 -0.23
C ASP A 7 -5.00 8.86 0.04
N SER A 8 -5.26 9.92 -0.74
CA SER A 8 -6.52 10.68 -0.66
C SER A 8 -7.72 9.78 -0.90
N VAL A 9 -7.72 9.00 -1.99
CA VAL A 9 -8.81 8.05 -2.30
C VAL A 9 -8.99 7.05 -1.16
N PHE A 10 -7.91 6.42 -0.69
CA PHE A 10 -7.98 5.40 0.35
C PHE A 10 -8.46 5.95 1.69
N PHE A 11 -7.85 7.03 2.20
CA PHE A 11 -8.19 7.58 3.51
C PHE A 11 -9.59 8.21 3.53
N ASN A 12 -10.01 8.88 2.45
CA ASN A 12 -11.39 9.35 2.35
C ASN A 12 -12.38 8.17 2.30
N SER A 13 -12.10 7.13 1.53
CA SER A 13 -12.98 5.95 1.46
C SER A 13 -13.12 5.27 2.83
N MET A 14 -12.01 5.12 3.56
CA MET A 14 -12.03 4.56 4.91
C MET A 14 -12.73 5.46 5.92
N ALA A 15 -12.51 6.78 5.86
CA ALA A 15 -13.22 7.74 6.71
C ALA A 15 -14.73 7.69 6.46
N TRP A 16 -15.16 7.58 5.21
CA TRP A 16 -16.55 7.37 4.85
C TRP A 16 -17.11 6.07 5.44
N VAL A 17 -16.40 4.95 5.30
CA VAL A 17 -16.83 3.66 5.89
C VAL A 17 -17.01 3.76 7.41
N ILE A 18 -16.11 4.47 8.10
CA ILE A 18 -16.13 4.59 9.56
C ILE A 18 -17.22 5.56 10.05
N THR A 19 -17.39 6.69 9.36
CA THR A 19 -18.23 7.81 9.84
C THR A 19 -19.61 7.88 9.18
N GLY A 20 -19.77 7.32 7.99
CA GLY A 20 -20.93 7.51 7.13
C GLY A 20 -21.01 8.89 6.46
N ASP A 21 -20.04 9.79 6.65
CA ASP A 21 -20.07 11.15 6.09
C ASP A 21 -19.74 11.13 4.58
N ASN A 22 -20.76 11.42 3.77
CA ASN A 22 -20.68 11.43 2.31
C ASN A 22 -19.72 12.50 1.74
N THR A 23 -19.26 13.46 2.53
CA THR A 23 -18.19 14.38 2.13
C THR A 23 -16.94 13.61 1.71
N TYR A 24 -16.56 12.59 2.48
CA TYR A 24 -15.37 11.80 2.19
C TYR A 24 -15.57 10.93 0.93
N ALA A 25 -16.72 10.26 0.77
CA ALA A 25 -17.01 9.51 -0.45
C ALA A 25 -16.99 10.41 -1.70
N SER A 26 -17.50 11.64 -1.58
CA SER A 26 -17.49 12.62 -2.68
C SER A 26 -16.08 13.07 -3.05
N ASN A 27 -15.21 13.30 -2.06
CA ASN A 27 -13.81 13.63 -2.31
C ASN A 27 -13.08 12.49 -3.05
N ALA A 28 -13.25 11.25 -2.60
CA ALA A 28 -12.63 10.09 -3.24
C ALA A 28 -13.13 9.88 -4.68
N ALA A 29 -14.45 10.01 -4.91
CA ALA A 29 -15.05 9.90 -6.24
C ALA A 29 -14.56 11.00 -7.20
N ASN A 30 -14.44 12.25 -6.72
CA ASN A 30 -13.91 13.37 -7.50
C ASN A 30 -12.45 13.15 -7.87
N GLU A 31 -11.62 12.68 -6.95
CA GLU A 31 -10.20 12.40 -7.22
C GLU A 31 -10.05 11.34 -8.32
N VAL A 32 -10.81 10.24 -8.25
CA VAL A 32 -10.81 9.21 -9.30
C VAL A 32 -11.29 9.80 -10.63
N LYS A 33 -12.38 10.57 -10.61
CA LYS A 33 -12.93 11.18 -11.82
C LYS A 33 -11.88 12.05 -12.52
N THR A 34 -11.21 12.94 -11.78
CA THR A 34 -10.18 13.84 -12.32
C THR A 34 -8.99 13.07 -12.89
N TRP A 35 -8.50 12.03 -12.20
CA TRP A 35 -7.29 11.34 -12.65
C TRP A 35 -7.50 10.35 -13.79
N PHE A 36 -8.69 9.77 -13.93
CA PHE A 36 -8.89 8.60 -14.78
C PHE A 36 -10.06 8.70 -15.76
N VAL A 37 -11.03 9.60 -15.53
CA VAL A 37 -12.31 9.59 -16.25
C VAL A 37 -12.55 10.88 -17.02
N ASP A 38 -12.31 12.03 -16.41
CA ASP A 38 -12.59 13.33 -17.01
C ASP A 38 -11.62 13.60 -18.17
N SER A 39 -12.14 13.72 -19.39
CA SER A 39 -11.34 13.89 -20.60
C SER A 39 -10.38 15.08 -20.59
N ALA A 40 -10.66 16.11 -19.79
CA ALA A 40 -9.80 17.30 -19.69
C ALA A 40 -8.56 17.07 -18.81
N THR A 41 -8.59 16.06 -17.94
CA THR A 41 -7.58 15.87 -16.87
C THR A 41 -7.06 14.44 -16.75
N ALA A 42 -7.77 13.46 -17.31
CA ALA A 42 -7.44 12.06 -17.18
C ALA A 42 -6.04 11.75 -17.73
N MET A 43 -5.28 10.99 -16.95
CA MET A 43 -4.01 10.43 -17.38
C MET A 43 -4.25 9.41 -18.51
N THR A 44 -3.43 9.41 -19.56
CA THR A 44 -3.45 8.34 -20.56
C THR A 44 -3.02 7.00 -19.92
N PRO A 45 -3.70 5.86 -20.16
CA PRO A 45 -3.46 4.58 -19.47
C PRO A 45 -2.17 3.87 -19.92
N ASN A 46 -1.01 4.52 -19.78
CA ASN A 46 0.32 3.96 -20.00
C ASN A 46 1.40 4.77 -19.27
N LEU A 47 2.62 4.22 -19.20
CA LEU A 47 3.79 4.88 -18.61
C LEU A 47 4.94 4.99 -19.63
N ASN A 48 4.63 5.23 -20.91
CA ASN A 48 5.62 5.33 -21.99
C ASN A 48 6.68 6.42 -21.75
N TYR A 49 6.38 7.41 -20.91
CA TYR A 49 7.24 8.58 -20.62
C TYR A 49 7.61 8.68 -19.14
N ALA A 50 7.46 7.59 -18.38
CA ALA A 50 7.81 7.60 -16.96
C ALA A 50 9.32 7.51 -16.75
N GLN A 51 9.83 8.26 -15.78
CA GLN A 51 11.26 8.31 -15.41
C GLN A 51 12.22 8.54 -16.60
N VAL A 52 11.85 9.41 -17.55
CA VAL A 52 12.73 9.81 -18.67
C VAL A 52 14.04 10.39 -18.14
N LYS A 53 15.17 9.89 -18.68
CA LYS A 53 16.50 10.49 -18.45
C LYS A 53 16.71 11.64 -19.42
N ARG A 54 16.96 12.84 -18.90
CA ARG A 54 17.22 14.04 -19.70
C ARG A 54 18.55 13.90 -20.45
N GLY A 55 18.55 14.24 -21.73
CA GLY A 55 19.73 14.24 -22.60
C GLY A 55 19.34 14.26 -24.08
N PRO A 56 20.29 14.48 -25.00
CA PRO A 56 20.04 14.36 -26.43
C PRO A 56 19.69 12.91 -26.81
N GLY A 57 18.63 12.71 -27.60
CA GLY A 57 18.20 11.39 -28.06
C GLY A 57 16.70 11.11 -27.85
N ASN A 58 16.37 9.83 -27.67
CA ASN A 58 15.00 9.36 -27.51
C ASN A 58 14.38 9.85 -26.19
N GLN A 59 13.14 10.34 -26.24
CA GLN A 59 12.41 10.89 -25.10
C GLN A 59 11.46 9.85 -24.44
N ILE A 60 11.63 8.56 -24.75
CA ILE A 60 10.89 7.46 -24.11
C ILE A 60 11.39 7.26 -22.66
N GLY A 61 10.48 6.84 -21.79
CA GLY A 61 10.75 6.51 -20.40
C GLY A 61 11.61 5.27 -20.20
N GLN A 62 11.68 4.82 -18.95
CA GLN A 62 12.38 3.60 -18.55
C GLN A 62 11.39 2.58 -17.99
N HIS A 63 11.73 1.30 -18.06
CA HIS A 63 10.91 0.24 -17.46
C HIS A 63 10.66 0.47 -15.96
N THR A 64 11.66 1.01 -15.25
CA THR A 64 11.57 1.37 -13.83
C THR A 64 10.49 2.40 -13.51
N GLY A 65 10.01 3.14 -14.53
CA GLY A 65 8.90 4.07 -14.44
C GLY A 65 7.57 3.41 -14.10
N VAL A 66 7.42 2.09 -14.30
CA VAL A 66 6.23 1.34 -13.87
C VAL A 66 5.98 1.49 -12.37
N LEU A 67 7.04 1.59 -11.55
CA LEU A 67 6.93 1.84 -10.11
C LEU A 67 6.19 3.13 -9.75
N ASP A 68 6.11 4.13 -10.64
CA ASP A 68 5.44 5.41 -10.34
C ASP A 68 3.95 5.20 -10.04
N LEU A 69 3.35 4.11 -10.54
CA LEU A 69 1.98 3.69 -10.27
C LEU A 69 1.86 2.47 -9.34
N LYS A 70 2.90 2.10 -8.58
CA LYS A 70 2.82 1.01 -7.56
C LYS A 70 1.66 1.18 -6.58
N CYS A 71 1.21 2.42 -6.38
CA CYS A 71 0.14 2.80 -5.46
C CYS A 71 -1.28 2.45 -5.97
N MET A 72 -1.41 1.95 -7.21
CA MET A 72 -2.70 1.59 -7.79
C MET A 72 -3.43 0.52 -6.99
N SER A 73 -2.69 -0.37 -6.36
CA SER A 73 -3.28 -1.39 -5.51
C SER A 73 -4.02 -0.71 -4.32
N LYS A 74 -3.45 0.36 -3.73
CA LYS A 74 -4.08 1.17 -2.66
C LYS A 74 -5.34 1.87 -3.14
N LEU A 75 -5.27 2.44 -4.34
CA LEU A 75 -6.43 3.02 -5.01
C LEU A 75 -7.56 2.00 -5.16
N VAL A 76 -7.24 0.78 -5.62
CA VAL A 76 -8.25 -0.28 -5.77
C VAL A 76 -8.92 -0.61 -4.44
N SER A 77 -8.18 -0.71 -3.34
CA SER A 77 -8.80 -0.93 -2.01
C SER A 77 -9.79 0.18 -1.63
N GLY A 78 -9.42 1.44 -1.82
CA GLY A 78 -10.33 2.56 -1.54
C GLY A 78 -11.58 2.52 -2.42
N VAL A 79 -11.41 2.28 -3.72
CA VAL A 79 -12.53 2.17 -4.66
C VAL A 79 -13.46 1.01 -4.33
N LEU A 80 -12.92 -0.16 -3.96
CA LEU A 80 -13.74 -1.30 -3.55
C LEU A 80 -14.54 -1.03 -2.26
N MET A 81 -14.02 -0.21 -1.34
CA MET A 81 -14.80 0.24 -0.17
C MET A 81 -16.03 1.03 -0.63
N LEU A 82 -15.86 2.01 -1.52
CA LEU A 82 -16.96 2.83 -2.05
C LEU A 82 -17.98 1.99 -2.82
N ARG A 83 -17.47 1.11 -3.70
CA ARG A 83 -18.29 0.20 -4.53
C ARG A 83 -19.11 -0.76 -3.67
N ASN A 84 -18.45 -1.49 -2.76
CA ASN A 84 -19.12 -2.52 -1.95
C ASN A 84 -20.04 -1.91 -0.89
N GLY A 85 -19.69 -0.75 -0.35
CA GLY A 85 -20.54 -0.01 0.56
C GLY A 85 -21.69 0.73 -0.12
N SER A 86 -21.78 0.69 -1.46
CA SER A 86 -22.80 1.41 -2.24
C SER A 86 -22.83 2.92 -1.97
N ALA A 87 -21.65 3.56 -1.90
CA ALA A 87 -21.52 5.00 -1.72
C ALA A 87 -22.27 5.75 -2.83
N SER A 88 -23.20 6.65 -2.48
CA SER A 88 -24.01 7.37 -3.48
C SER A 88 -23.18 8.28 -4.40
N ALA A 89 -22.01 8.73 -3.94
CA ALA A 89 -21.07 9.51 -4.75
C ALA A 89 -20.32 8.67 -5.78
N TRP A 90 -20.27 7.34 -5.61
CA TRP A 90 -19.64 6.42 -6.56
C TRP A 90 -20.64 6.02 -7.65
N THR A 91 -20.74 6.86 -8.68
CA THR A 91 -21.73 6.67 -9.76
C THR A 91 -21.29 5.62 -10.78
N SER A 92 -22.25 5.10 -11.55
CA SER A 92 -21.99 4.19 -12.68
C SER A 92 -21.02 4.75 -13.71
N ASP A 93 -21.05 6.07 -13.93
CA ASP A 93 -20.21 6.75 -14.92
C ASP A 93 -18.75 6.78 -14.46
N ILE A 94 -18.51 7.01 -13.16
CA ILE A 94 -17.16 6.96 -12.58
C ILE A 94 -16.64 5.52 -12.60
N ASP A 95 -17.48 4.55 -12.20
CA ASP A 95 -17.09 3.14 -12.18
C ASP A 95 -16.73 2.61 -13.58
N SER A 96 -17.59 2.86 -14.57
CA SER A 96 -17.38 2.43 -15.96
C SER A 96 -16.22 3.15 -16.63
N GLY A 97 -16.03 4.44 -16.34
CA GLY A 97 -14.89 5.22 -16.80
C GLY A 97 -13.57 4.67 -16.27
N LEU A 98 -13.48 4.43 -14.95
CA LEU A 98 -12.28 3.84 -14.34
C LEU A 98 -12.05 2.41 -14.85
N ARG A 99 -13.11 1.60 -15.02
CA ARG A 99 -13.01 0.26 -15.63
C ARG A 99 -12.40 0.31 -17.03
N THR A 100 -12.83 1.23 -17.87
CA THR A 100 -12.27 1.42 -19.22
C THR A 100 -10.79 1.78 -19.17
N TRP A 101 -10.41 2.71 -18.30
CA TRP A 101 -9.02 3.10 -18.09
C TRP A 101 -8.16 1.92 -17.63
N VAL A 102 -8.62 1.18 -16.61
CA VAL A 102 -7.91 0.04 -16.03
C VAL A 102 -7.75 -1.09 -17.05
N THR A 103 -8.79 -1.43 -17.83
CA THR A 103 -8.68 -2.45 -18.87
C THR A 103 -7.62 -2.09 -19.92
N SER A 104 -7.56 -0.81 -20.30
CA SER A 104 -6.54 -0.31 -21.22
C SER A 104 -5.13 -0.35 -20.60
N TYR A 105 -5.00 -0.01 -19.32
CA TYR A 105 -3.72 -0.05 -18.61
C TYR A 105 -3.22 -1.48 -18.36
N ILE A 106 -4.11 -2.43 -18.04
CA ILE A 106 -3.77 -3.87 -17.97
C ILE A 106 -3.24 -4.36 -19.31
N THR A 107 -3.88 -3.96 -20.43
CA THR A 107 -3.40 -4.30 -21.77
C THR A 107 -1.99 -3.77 -21.99
N TRP A 108 -1.72 -2.51 -21.62
CA TRP A 108 -0.37 -1.94 -21.71
C TRP A 108 0.63 -2.69 -20.82
N LEU A 109 0.28 -2.98 -19.56
CA LEU A 109 1.14 -3.70 -18.60
C LEU A 109 1.56 -5.09 -19.08
N THR A 110 0.70 -5.76 -19.85
CA THR A 110 0.90 -7.15 -20.26
C THR A 110 1.46 -7.31 -21.67
N THR A 111 1.59 -6.22 -22.44
CA THR A 111 2.03 -6.27 -23.85
C THR A 111 3.16 -5.30 -24.20
N ASN A 112 3.35 -4.21 -23.43
CA ASN A 112 4.38 -3.23 -23.74
C ASN A 112 5.77 -3.67 -23.25
N ASP A 113 6.79 -3.45 -24.08
CA ASP A 113 8.17 -3.85 -23.76
C ASP A 113 8.71 -3.24 -22.46
N LEU A 114 8.36 -1.98 -22.13
CA LEU A 114 8.79 -1.36 -20.87
C LEU A 114 8.17 -2.08 -19.67
N ALA A 115 6.89 -2.44 -19.77
CA ALA A 115 6.20 -3.14 -18.69
C ALA A 115 6.69 -4.58 -18.53
N LEU A 116 6.96 -5.27 -19.64
CA LEU A 116 7.51 -6.63 -19.63
C LEU A 116 8.94 -6.68 -19.08
N GLN A 117 9.76 -5.64 -19.32
CA GLN A 117 11.07 -5.49 -18.68
C GLN A 117 10.95 -5.30 -17.17
N GLU A 118 9.97 -4.51 -16.70
CA GLU A 118 9.74 -4.34 -15.27
C GLU A 118 9.27 -5.65 -14.61
N LYS A 119 8.34 -6.36 -15.26
CA LYS A 119 7.89 -7.70 -14.84
C LYS A 119 9.06 -8.65 -14.60
N ALA A 120 10.09 -8.58 -15.45
CA ALA A 120 11.27 -9.44 -15.36
C ALA A 120 12.29 -9.01 -14.29
N SER A 121 12.08 -7.87 -13.61
CA SER A 121 12.98 -7.42 -12.54
C SER A 121 12.93 -8.34 -11.34
N THR A 122 14.10 -8.74 -10.82
CA THR A 122 14.21 -9.76 -9.76
C THR A 122 14.14 -9.20 -8.34
N ASN A 123 14.16 -7.87 -8.19
CA ASN A 123 14.08 -7.16 -6.92
C ASN A 123 12.67 -6.59 -6.68
N ASN A 124 12.53 -5.63 -5.77
CA ASN A 124 11.28 -4.92 -5.47
C ASN A 124 10.49 -4.40 -6.69
N HIS A 125 11.16 -4.04 -7.79
CA HIS A 125 10.47 -3.58 -9.01
C HIS A 125 9.50 -4.64 -9.53
N GLY A 126 9.96 -5.88 -9.66
CA GLY A 126 9.10 -6.99 -10.09
C GLY A 126 8.01 -7.27 -9.07
N SER A 127 8.33 -7.25 -7.76
CA SER A 127 7.33 -7.45 -6.70
C SER A 127 6.16 -6.46 -6.82
N PHE A 128 6.46 -5.18 -7.11
CA PHE A 128 5.43 -4.15 -7.29
C PHE A 128 4.70 -4.22 -8.63
N TYR A 129 5.32 -4.72 -9.70
CA TYR A 129 4.61 -5.01 -10.96
C TYR A 129 3.45 -5.98 -10.71
N PHE A 130 3.72 -7.10 -10.01
CA PHE A 130 2.69 -8.11 -9.72
C PHE A 130 1.60 -7.57 -8.79
N ASN A 131 1.96 -6.77 -7.79
CA ASN A 131 0.99 -6.07 -6.93
C ASN A 131 -0.01 -5.24 -7.74
N GLN A 132 0.54 -4.42 -8.64
CA GLN A 132 -0.24 -3.51 -9.47
C GLN A 132 -1.15 -4.30 -10.40
N LEU A 133 -0.61 -5.24 -11.18
CA LEU A 133 -1.39 -6.01 -12.14
C LEU A 133 -2.52 -6.80 -11.46
N ALA A 134 -2.22 -7.53 -10.39
CA ALA A 134 -3.21 -8.35 -9.71
C ALA A 134 -4.33 -7.52 -9.05
N ALA A 135 -4.00 -6.38 -8.45
CA ALA A 135 -5.02 -5.49 -7.89
C ALA A 135 -5.93 -4.89 -8.98
N LEU A 136 -5.36 -4.51 -10.13
CA LEU A 136 -6.14 -4.01 -11.26
C LEU A 136 -7.06 -5.09 -11.86
N GLN A 137 -6.58 -6.33 -11.94
CA GLN A 137 -7.40 -7.48 -12.35
C GLN A 137 -8.55 -7.72 -11.39
N VAL A 138 -8.31 -7.66 -10.07
CA VAL A 138 -9.38 -7.70 -9.05
C VAL A 138 -10.41 -6.61 -9.28
N PHE A 139 -9.98 -5.37 -9.57
CA PHE A 139 -10.89 -4.25 -9.78
C PHE A 139 -11.85 -4.45 -10.98
N VAL A 140 -11.37 -5.07 -12.06
CA VAL A 140 -12.19 -5.41 -13.24
C VAL A 140 -12.89 -6.77 -13.13
N ASP A 141 -12.94 -7.33 -11.93
CA ASP A 141 -13.57 -8.61 -11.58
C ASP A 141 -12.90 -9.84 -12.23
N ASP A 142 -11.67 -9.71 -12.74
CA ASP A 142 -10.82 -10.81 -13.23
C ASP A 142 -10.04 -11.47 -12.07
N THR A 143 -10.78 -12.09 -11.15
CA THR A 143 -10.19 -12.77 -9.98
C THR A 143 -9.34 -13.98 -10.35
N ALA A 144 -9.69 -14.68 -11.43
CA ALA A 144 -8.93 -15.80 -11.95
C ALA A 144 -7.57 -15.35 -12.53
N GLY A 145 -7.56 -14.26 -13.30
CA GLY A 145 -6.32 -13.65 -13.79
C GLY A 145 -5.47 -13.11 -12.65
N ALA A 146 -6.07 -12.43 -11.66
CA ALA A 146 -5.35 -11.97 -10.47
C ALA A 146 -4.69 -13.13 -9.71
N LYS A 147 -5.39 -14.26 -9.52
CA LYS A 147 -4.82 -15.47 -8.91
C LYS A 147 -3.63 -15.99 -9.69
N LYS A 148 -3.73 -16.07 -11.02
CA LYS A 148 -2.63 -16.50 -11.89
C LYS A 148 -1.43 -15.56 -11.80
N THR A 149 -1.66 -14.25 -11.77
CA THR A 149 -0.61 -13.23 -11.60
C THR A 149 0.13 -13.40 -10.27
N ILE A 150 -0.59 -13.63 -9.17
CA ILE A 150 0.04 -13.87 -7.87
C ILE A 150 0.80 -15.20 -7.85
N GLN A 151 0.25 -16.27 -8.43
CA GLN A 151 0.97 -17.54 -8.59
C GLN A 151 2.28 -17.36 -9.36
N GLU A 152 2.25 -16.61 -10.47
CA GLU A 152 3.45 -16.31 -11.27
C GLU A 152 4.54 -15.58 -10.44
N TYR A 153 4.15 -14.65 -9.58
CA TYR A 153 5.10 -13.99 -8.67
C TYR A 153 5.77 -14.97 -7.70
N PHE A 154 4.95 -15.76 -6.98
CA PHE A 154 5.43 -16.67 -5.94
C PHE A 154 6.20 -17.87 -6.48
N GLU A 155 5.87 -18.35 -7.68
CA GLU A 155 6.59 -19.42 -8.38
C GLU A 155 7.82 -18.90 -9.15
N GLY A 156 7.84 -17.61 -9.49
CA GLY A 156 8.90 -16.96 -10.24
C GLY A 156 9.91 -16.22 -9.37
N ILE A 157 9.92 -14.89 -9.46
CA ILE A 157 10.98 -14.05 -8.87
C ILE A 157 11.07 -14.18 -7.34
N TYR A 158 9.95 -14.40 -6.64
CA TYR A 158 9.91 -14.57 -5.18
C TYR A 158 10.88 -15.66 -4.70
N GLN A 159 11.01 -16.76 -5.46
CA GLN A 159 11.85 -17.90 -5.13
C GLN A 159 13.32 -17.56 -4.87
N ASN A 160 13.79 -16.39 -5.33
CA ASN A 160 15.17 -15.93 -5.19
C ASN A 160 15.30 -14.63 -4.37
N GLN A 161 14.21 -14.06 -3.86
CA GLN A 161 14.24 -12.75 -3.19
C GLN A 161 14.67 -12.80 -1.72
N ILE A 162 14.59 -13.97 -1.08
CA ILE A 162 14.93 -14.15 0.34
C ILE A 162 15.97 -15.26 0.46
N ASP A 163 17.09 -14.97 1.12
CA ASP A 163 18.14 -15.94 1.39
C ASP A 163 17.81 -16.82 2.60
N ALA A 164 18.61 -17.86 2.87
CA ALA A 164 18.37 -18.83 3.93
C ALA A 164 18.36 -18.22 5.34
N ASN A 165 19.00 -17.07 5.54
CA ASN A 165 19.01 -16.33 6.80
C ASN A 165 17.86 -15.32 6.94
N GLY A 166 17.03 -15.15 5.91
CA GLY A 166 15.98 -14.13 5.84
C GLY A 166 16.40 -12.81 5.19
N ASP A 167 17.67 -12.64 4.77
CA ASP A 167 18.07 -11.42 4.08
C ASP A 167 17.44 -11.30 2.69
N GLN A 168 17.28 -10.07 2.23
CA GLN A 168 16.86 -9.73 0.87
C GLN A 168 18.08 -9.17 0.12
N PRO A 169 18.94 -10.02 -0.49
CA PRO A 169 20.29 -9.61 -0.88
C PRO A 169 20.32 -8.50 -1.95
N LEU A 170 19.38 -8.50 -2.89
CA LEU A 170 19.26 -7.44 -3.90
C LEU A 170 18.86 -6.08 -3.31
N GLU A 171 18.22 -6.09 -2.15
CA GLU A 171 17.81 -4.89 -1.41
C GLU A 171 18.91 -4.41 -0.46
N THR A 172 19.61 -5.35 0.19
CA THR A 172 20.80 -5.09 1.00
C THR A 172 21.93 -4.45 0.20
N ALA A 173 22.11 -4.83 -1.06
CA ALA A 173 23.16 -4.28 -1.92
C ALA A 173 22.93 -2.82 -2.35
N ARG A 174 21.79 -2.21 -1.98
CA ARG A 174 21.41 -0.85 -2.39
C ARG A 174 22.03 0.20 -1.47
N THR A 175 22.00 1.46 -1.92
CA THR A 175 22.49 2.62 -1.17
C THR A 175 21.70 2.92 0.11
N ARG A 176 20.49 2.35 0.22
CA ARG A 176 19.55 2.54 1.34
C ARG A 176 18.97 1.19 1.78
N PRO A 177 19.79 0.30 2.36
CA PRO A 177 19.39 -1.09 2.59
C PRO A 177 18.28 -1.25 3.63
N TYR A 178 18.15 -0.33 4.60
CA TYR A 178 17.03 -0.39 5.55
C TYR A 178 15.72 -0.14 4.82
N HIS A 179 15.67 0.95 4.04
CA HIS A 179 14.53 1.29 3.20
C HIS A 179 14.17 0.16 2.25
N TYR A 180 15.11 -0.34 1.45
CA TYR A 180 14.81 -1.32 0.42
C TYR A 180 14.34 -2.66 1.00
N ARG A 181 14.83 -3.08 2.19
CA ARG A 181 14.28 -4.25 2.90
C ARG A 181 12.83 -4.05 3.30
N ALA A 182 12.50 -2.91 3.92
CA ALA A 182 11.11 -2.59 4.28
C ALA A 182 10.22 -2.46 3.05
N TYR A 183 10.76 -1.88 1.98
CA TYR A 183 10.05 -1.59 0.74
C TYR A 183 9.66 -2.85 -0.04
N ASN A 184 10.59 -3.79 -0.22
CA ASN A 184 10.28 -5.06 -0.86
C ASN A 184 9.43 -5.97 0.04
N LEU A 185 9.65 -5.94 1.35
CA LEU A 185 8.81 -6.67 2.31
C LEU A 185 7.34 -6.21 2.23
N ALA A 186 7.09 -4.90 2.13
CA ALA A 186 5.75 -4.36 1.88
C ALA A 186 5.17 -4.92 0.56
N ALA A 187 5.99 -5.01 -0.49
CA ALA A 187 5.53 -5.57 -1.76
C ALA A 187 5.14 -7.06 -1.65
N MET A 188 5.92 -7.87 -0.93
CA MET A 188 5.61 -9.28 -0.66
C MET A 188 4.30 -9.44 0.12
N ILE A 189 4.10 -8.63 1.16
CA ILE A 189 2.89 -8.63 1.99
C ILE A 189 1.66 -8.30 1.15
N VAL A 190 1.74 -7.28 0.29
CA VAL A 190 0.63 -6.91 -0.60
C VAL A 190 0.29 -8.06 -1.56
N ASN A 191 1.29 -8.68 -2.20
CA ASN A 191 1.07 -9.84 -3.08
C ASN A 191 0.40 -11.00 -2.32
N ALA A 192 0.84 -11.28 -1.09
CA ALA A 192 0.24 -12.34 -0.27
C ALA A 192 -1.21 -12.04 0.12
N ARG A 193 -1.54 -10.77 0.40
CA ARG A 193 -2.93 -10.33 0.67
C ARG A 193 -3.82 -10.43 -0.54
N ILE A 194 -3.35 -10.02 -1.72
CA ILE A 194 -4.11 -10.21 -2.95
C ILE A 194 -4.34 -11.70 -3.18
N GLY A 195 -3.31 -12.53 -2.99
CA GLY A 195 -3.42 -13.99 -3.02
C GLY A 195 -4.54 -14.49 -2.12
N GLN A 196 -4.51 -14.13 -0.84
CA GLN A 196 -5.54 -14.52 0.13
C GLN A 196 -6.93 -14.09 -0.31
N TYR A 197 -7.09 -12.84 -0.79
CA TYR A 197 -8.35 -12.31 -1.30
C TYR A 197 -8.90 -13.13 -2.49
N VAL A 198 -8.04 -13.61 -3.38
CA VAL A 198 -8.42 -14.43 -4.54
C VAL A 198 -8.34 -15.95 -4.28
N GLY A 199 -8.25 -16.37 -3.01
CA GLY A 199 -8.24 -17.79 -2.64
C GLY A 199 -6.95 -18.53 -3.02
N TYR A 200 -5.81 -17.87 -2.86
CA TYR A 200 -4.46 -18.43 -2.96
C TYR A 200 -3.65 -18.06 -1.72
N ASP A 201 -3.50 -19.01 -0.79
CA ASP A 201 -2.71 -18.78 0.41
C ASP A 201 -1.21 -18.81 0.08
N ALA A 202 -0.63 -17.62 -0.02
CA ALA A 202 0.78 -17.44 -0.33
C ALA A 202 1.67 -17.23 0.90
N TRP A 203 1.08 -17.05 2.09
CA TRP A 203 1.85 -16.69 3.29
C TRP A 203 2.81 -17.81 3.70
N GLN A 204 2.39 -19.06 3.58
CA GLN A 204 3.21 -20.22 3.95
C GLN A 204 4.14 -20.71 2.84
N LEU A 205 4.16 -20.04 1.68
CA LEU A 205 5.05 -20.41 0.59
C LEU A 205 6.49 -20.09 0.95
N LYS A 206 7.37 -21.01 0.58
CA LYS A 206 8.80 -20.89 0.82
C LYS A 206 9.52 -20.50 -0.47
N THR A 207 10.59 -19.72 -0.32
CA THR A 207 11.59 -19.55 -1.36
C THR A 207 12.37 -20.84 -1.57
N LYS A 208 13.25 -20.87 -2.58
CA LYS A 208 14.18 -21.99 -2.81
C LYS A 208 15.09 -22.28 -1.61
N ASN A 209 15.29 -21.27 -0.76
CA ASN A 209 16.15 -21.33 0.42
C ASN A 209 15.36 -21.72 1.69
N GLY A 210 14.08 -22.06 1.55
CA GLY A 210 13.26 -22.53 2.66
C GLY A 210 12.69 -21.43 3.57
N THR A 211 12.86 -20.16 3.19
CA THR A 211 12.43 -18.98 3.96
C THR A 211 11.09 -18.42 3.48
N THR A 212 10.39 -17.75 4.39
CA THR A 212 9.06 -17.16 4.21
C THR A 212 9.11 -15.63 4.31
N ILE A 213 7.97 -14.98 4.08
CA ILE A 213 7.80 -13.53 4.35
C ILE A 213 8.07 -13.22 5.83
N GLN A 214 7.71 -14.12 6.75
CA GLN A 214 7.99 -13.94 8.18
C GLN A 214 9.50 -13.91 8.46
N ASP A 215 10.28 -14.77 7.80
CA ASP A 215 11.74 -14.81 7.97
C ASP A 215 12.39 -13.51 7.48
N ALA A 216 11.92 -12.96 6.36
CA ALA A 216 12.37 -11.66 5.87
C ALA A 216 12.06 -10.50 6.83
N CYS A 217 10.87 -10.51 7.44
CA CYS A 217 10.51 -9.54 8.47
C CYS A 217 11.36 -9.69 9.73
N ASN A 218 11.53 -10.93 10.20
CA ASN A 218 12.34 -11.25 11.38
C ASN A 218 13.79 -10.78 11.20
N TYR A 219 14.36 -10.97 10.01
CA TYR A 219 15.70 -10.50 9.67
C TYR A 219 15.74 -8.97 9.60
N ALA A 220 14.79 -8.32 8.93
CA ALA A 220 14.73 -6.84 8.86
C ALA A 220 14.67 -6.18 10.25
N MET A 221 13.96 -6.79 11.21
CA MET A 221 13.83 -6.32 12.59
C MET A 221 15.15 -6.31 13.39
N THR A 222 16.19 -7.03 12.94
CA THR A 222 17.51 -7.03 13.60
C THR A 222 18.35 -5.80 13.27
N PHE A 223 17.87 -4.94 12.37
CA PHE A 223 18.54 -3.72 11.96
C PHE A 223 17.84 -2.47 12.51
N THR A 224 18.59 -1.38 12.55
CA THR A 224 18.09 -0.04 12.82
C THR A 224 18.43 0.85 11.63
N ALA A 225 17.58 1.83 11.34
CA ALA A 225 17.83 2.74 10.23
C ALA A 225 19.15 3.53 10.39
N ALA A 226 19.59 3.77 11.64
CA ALA A 226 20.86 4.43 11.94
C ALA A 226 22.10 3.66 11.43
N GLN A 227 22.06 2.32 11.39
CA GLN A 227 23.19 1.49 10.92
C GLN A 227 23.53 1.72 9.43
N SER A 228 22.58 2.22 8.65
CA SER A 228 22.76 2.56 7.22
C SER A 228 22.69 4.06 6.95
N ASN A 229 22.81 4.91 7.96
CA ASN A 229 22.67 6.38 7.88
C ASN A 229 21.26 6.84 7.43
N GLU A 230 20.23 6.10 7.82
CA GLU A 230 18.82 6.33 7.49
C GLU A 230 17.99 6.69 8.72
N THR A 231 18.55 7.37 9.73
CA THR A 231 17.96 7.60 11.07
C THR A 231 16.50 8.12 11.11
N GLY A 232 16.00 8.75 10.04
CA GLY A 232 14.61 9.21 9.92
C GLY A 232 13.61 8.20 9.32
N TYR A 233 14.04 6.98 8.99
CA TYR A 233 13.25 6.02 8.21
C TYR A 233 12.83 4.78 8.99
N ASP A 234 13.03 4.72 10.31
CA ASP A 234 12.72 3.52 11.11
C ASP A 234 11.23 3.12 10.99
N ALA A 235 10.34 4.12 10.88
CA ALA A 235 8.90 3.92 10.72
C ALA A 235 8.48 3.18 9.44
N GLU A 236 9.35 3.08 8.42
CA GLU A 236 9.03 2.36 7.19
C GLU A 236 8.82 0.85 7.43
N LEU A 237 9.41 0.28 8.49
CA LEU A 237 9.28 -1.14 8.81
C LEU A 237 8.04 -1.47 9.64
N TYR A 238 7.46 -0.49 10.35
CA TYR A 238 6.44 -0.76 11.37
C TYR A 238 5.15 -1.39 10.81
N PRO A 239 4.58 -0.91 9.68
CA PRO A 239 3.38 -1.52 9.11
C PRO A 239 3.62 -2.97 8.67
N ASN A 240 4.82 -3.29 8.19
CA ASN A 240 5.19 -4.64 7.78
C ASN A 240 5.25 -5.59 8.97
N VAL A 241 5.84 -5.13 10.08
CA VAL A 241 5.90 -5.89 11.34
C VAL A 241 4.50 -6.17 11.88
N ALA A 242 3.62 -5.16 11.87
CA ALA A 242 2.23 -5.32 12.28
C ALA A 242 1.48 -6.33 11.39
N ALA A 243 1.66 -6.24 10.07
CA ALA A 243 1.05 -7.17 9.10
C ALA A 243 1.52 -8.61 9.30
N VAL A 244 2.82 -8.84 9.51
CA VAL A 244 3.35 -10.17 9.79
C VAL A 244 2.84 -10.70 11.13
N ALA A 245 2.80 -9.87 12.16
CA ALA A 245 2.27 -10.27 13.46
C ALA A 245 0.79 -10.69 13.40
N ALA A 246 -0.03 -9.97 12.62
CA ALA A 246 -1.44 -10.29 12.45
C ALA A 246 -1.69 -11.63 11.72
N ILE A 247 -0.80 -12.01 10.81
CA ILE A 247 -0.93 -13.24 10.01
C ILE A 247 -0.29 -14.44 10.69
N TYR A 248 0.94 -14.30 11.18
CA TYR A 248 1.72 -15.41 11.75
C TYR A 248 1.54 -15.55 13.27
N GLY A 249 0.86 -14.60 13.90
CA GLY A 249 0.66 -14.55 15.35
C GLY A 249 1.83 -13.92 16.11
N ASP A 250 1.54 -13.49 17.35
CA ASP A 250 2.52 -12.88 18.25
C ASP A 250 2.39 -13.41 19.70
N PRO A 251 2.47 -14.73 19.93
CA PRO A 251 2.17 -15.35 21.23
C PRO A 251 3.09 -14.85 22.36
N ASP A 252 4.37 -14.59 22.05
CA ASP A 252 5.36 -14.14 23.05
C ASP A 252 5.49 -12.60 23.09
N GLY A 253 4.69 -11.90 22.30
CA GLY A 253 4.77 -10.45 22.14
C GLY A 253 6.03 -9.98 21.42
N LYS A 254 6.70 -10.83 20.62
CA LYS A 254 7.91 -10.50 19.85
C LYS A 254 7.71 -9.23 19.02
N TYR A 255 6.62 -9.16 18.25
CA TYR A 255 6.37 -8.07 17.31
C TYR A 255 5.80 -6.84 18.01
N SER A 256 4.79 -7.02 18.86
CA SER A 256 4.16 -5.94 19.61
C SER A 256 5.15 -5.24 20.57
N LYS A 257 6.04 -5.98 21.26
CA LYS A 257 7.10 -5.38 22.08
C LYS A 257 8.16 -4.66 21.23
N TRP A 258 8.48 -5.20 20.05
CA TRP A 258 9.41 -4.55 19.14
C TRP A 258 8.88 -3.20 18.65
N LEU A 259 7.58 -3.13 18.31
CA LEU A 259 6.87 -1.89 17.97
C LEU A 259 6.83 -0.93 19.15
N ALA A 260 6.42 -1.40 20.34
CA ALA A 260 6.35 -0.59 21.56
C ALA A 260 7.70 0.04 21.94
N GLY A 261 8.81 -0.65 21.69
CA GLY A 261 10.15 -0.15 21.95
C GLY A 261 10.62 0.96 20.99
N ARG A 262 9.87 1.23 19.91
CA ARG A 262 10.21 2.19 18.86
C ARG A 262 9.18 3.30 18.70
N ASP A 263 7.91 2.97 18.88
CA ASP A 263 6.79 3.88 18.80
C ASP A 263 5.77 3.54 19.88
N THR A 264 5.80 4.28 20.99
CA THR A 264 4.83 4.09 22.07
C THR A 264 3.41 4.52 21.69
N SER A 265 3.23 5.19 20.54
CA SER A 265 1.93 5.57 19.99
C SER A 265 1.38 4.57 18.98
N PHE A 266 2.09 3.47 18.71
CA PHE A 266 1.70 2.51 17.66
C PHE A 266 0.25 2.03 17.72
N PRO A 267 -0.42 1.85 18.88
CA PRO A 267 -1.81 1.41 18.89
C PRO A 267 -2.79 2.47 18.35
N GLY A 268 -2.38 3.73 18.26
CA GLY A 268 -3.13 4.81 17.61
C GLY A 268 -2.79 5.00 16.13
N GLN A 269 -1.82 4.25 15.60
CA GLN A 269 -1.40 4.37 14.21
C GLN A 269 -2.39 3.63 13.29
N PRO A 270 -2.65 4.15 12.07
CA PRO A 270 -3.57 3.52 11.14
C PRO A 270 -3.21 2.05 10.82
N TYR A 271 -1.91 1.74 10.71
CA TYR A 271 -1.47 0.37 10.46
C TYR A 271 -1.79 -0.61 11.57
N PHE A 272 -1.99 -0.17 12.82
CA PHE A 272 -2.44 -1.06 13.87
C PHE A 272 -3.91 -1.46 13.66
N LEU A 273 -4.75 -0.50 13.26
CA LEU A 273 -6.20 -0.72 13.11
C LEU A 273 -6.53 -1.84 12.11
N TRP A 274 -5.90 -1.86 10.94
CA TRP A 274 -6.19 -2.84 9.89
C TRP A 274 -5.31 -4.10 9.96
N ASN A 275 -4.29 -4.13 10.82
CA ASN A 275 -3.48 -5.32 11.09
C ASN A 275 -3.91 -5.97 12.41
N GLN A 276 -5.04 -6.65 12.38
CA GLN A 276 -5.57 -7.37 13.53
C GLN A 276 -5.68 -8.88 13.24
N PRO A 277 -5.45 -9.76 14.23
CA PRO A 277 -5.21 -9.44 15.64
C PRO A 277 -3.75 -9.00 15.93
N LEU A 278 -3.58 -7.95 16.74
CA LEU A 278 -2.27 -7.52 17.25
C LEU A 278 -2.40 -6.91 18.65
N SER A 279 -1.55 -7.36 19.59
CA SER A 279 -1.50 -6.80 20.94
C SER A 279 -1.03 -5.34 20.91
N ASN A 280 -1.65 -4.49 21.72
CA ASN A 280 -1.20 -3.10 21.95
C ASN A 280 -0.01 -3.01 22.92
N ALA A 281 0.54 -4.15 23.36
CA ALA A 281 1.62 -4.23 24.35
C ALA A 281 1.33 -3.49 25.68
N GLY A 282 0.05 -3.33 26.04
CA GLY A 282 -0.37 -2.57 27.24
C GLY A 282 -0.34 -1.05 27.08
N LEU A 283 -0.13 -0.53 25.86
CA LEU A 283 -0.12 0.90 25.56
C LEU A 283 -1.52 1.41 25.16
N SER A 284 -1.81 2.68 25.47
CA SER A 284 -3.06 3.34 25.06
C SER A 284 -2.95 3.87 23.62
N GLY A 285 -3.94 3.58 22.78
CA GLY A 285 -4.00 4.06 21.39
C GLY A 285 -4.54 5.48 21.21
N ALA A 286 -4.76 6.23 22.29
CA ALA A 286 -5.22 7.61 22.16
C ALA A 286 -4.09 8.46 21.55
N PRO A 287 -4.34 9.23 20.48
CA PRO A 287 -3.39 10.22 20.02
C PRO A 287 -3.10 11.17 21.19
N SER A 288 -1.83 11.44 21.46
CA SER A 288 -1.47 12.48 22.42
C SER A 288 -2.16 13.77 21.97
N SER A 289 -2.92 14.41 22.86
CA SER A 289 -3.63 15.67 22.59
C SER A 289 -2.66 16.87 22.46
N SER A 290 -1.42 16.62 22.05
CA SER A 290 -0.31 17.56 22.01
C SER A 290 0.57 17.25 20.79
N GLY A 291 0.09 17.64 19.62
CA GLY A 291 0.87 17.51 18.39
C GLY A 291 0.11 18.09 17.21
N ASN A 292 0.40 19.34 16.87
CA ASN A 292 0.05 19.89 15.57
C ASN A 292 0.58 18.90 14.51
N SER A 293 -0.31 18.31 13.73
CA SER A 293 0.04 17.47 12.60
C SER A 293 0.81 18.33 11.59
N SER A 294 2.14 18.22 11.58
CA SER A 294 2.98 18.78 10.53
C SER A 294 2.86 17.88 9.30
N THR A 295 1.93 18.25 8.40
CA THR A 295 2.09 17.99 6.97
C THR A 295 3.41 18.61 6.49
N PRO A 296 4.18 17.96 5.59
CA PRO A 296 5.32 18.61 4.94
C PRO A 296 4.80 19.80 4.13
N ASP A 297 5.09 21.00 4.60
CA ASP A 297 4.64 22.25 4.02
C ASP A 297 5.43 22.55 2.74
N THR A 298 4.73 22.57 1.60
CA THR A 298 5.24 23.16 0.37
C THR A 298 4.57 24.50 0.14
N THR A 299 5.39 25.54 0.21
CA THR A 299 5.24 26.91 -0.34
C THR A 299 4.54 27.99 0.49
N SER A 300 5.37 29.00 0.76
CA SER A 300 5.16 30.39 1.20
C SER A 300 3.85 31.08 0.82
N GLY A 301 3.28 31.77 1.82
CA GLY A 301 2.76 33.13 1.66
C GLY A 301 1.30 33.37 2.09
N GLY A 302 1.11 34.15 3.17
CA GLY A 302 -0.07 35.02 3.30
C GLY A 302 -1.05 34.75 4.46
N SER A 303 -0.84 35.46 5.56
CA SER A 303 -1.80 36.14 6.46
C SER A 303 -3.26 35.62 6.61
N GLY A 304 -3.66 35.35 7.87
CA GLY A 304 -4.96 35.85 8.36
C GLY A 304 -5.79 34.96 9.31
N SER A 305 -5.88 35.43 10.57
CA SER A 305 -7.00 35.33 11.53
C SER A 305 -7.38 33.99 12.20
N ASN A 306 -7.23 34.02 13.53
CA ASN A 306 -7.82 33.13 14.54
C ASN A 306 -9.35 33.14 14.52
N HIS A 307 -9.97 31.96 14.50
CA HIS A 307 -11.21 31.72 15.23
C HIS A 307 -11.18 30.35 15.92
N ASN A 308 -11.23 30.41 17.25
CA ASN A 308 -11.31 29.28 18.16
C ASN A 308 -12.80 28.97 18.38
N ALA A 309 -13.24 27.76 18.01
CA ALA A 309 -14.54 27.22 18.41
C ALA A 309 -14.34 25.77 18.81
N GLY A 310 -14.22 25.55 20.13
CA GLY A 310 -14.12 24.22 20.70
C GLY A 310 -15.46 23.50 20.60
N ASN A 311 -15.45 22.33 19.97
CA ASN A 311 -16.45 21.30 20.18
C ASN A 311 -15.72 19.99 20.49
N ARG A 312 -15.92 19.51 21.72
CA ARG A 312 -15.46 18.21 22.19
C ARG A 312 -16.32 17.13 21.52
N VAL A 313 -15.70 16.22 20.78
CA VAL A 313 -16.33 14.97 20.35
C VAL A 313 -15.79 13.89 21.28
N GLU A 314 -16.63 13.43 22.21
CA GLU A 314 -16.35 12.24 23.01
C GLU A 314 -16.60 11.00 22.15
N PHE A 315 -15.56 10.19 21.93
CA PHE A 315 -15.69 8.88 21.31
C PHE A 315 -16.24 7.89 22.34
N VAL A 316 -17.56 7.68 22.30
CA VAL A 316 -18.20 6.57 23.00
C VAL A 316 -18.16 5.35 22.10
N TRP A 317 -17.34 4.36 22.46
CA TRP A 317 -17.37 3.02 21.88
C TRP A 317 -18.68 2.32 22.29
N LEU A 318 -19.72 2.50 21.48
CA LEU A 318 -20.91 1.67 21.55
C LEU A 318 -20.71 0.46 20.64
N GLY A 319 -20.56 -0.70 21.28
CA GLY A 319 -20.47 -2.00 20.65
C GLY A 319 -21.69 -2.28 19.78
N GLY A 320 -21.52 -2.07 18.48
CA GLY A 320 -22.36 -2.62 17.43
C GLY A 320 -21.46 -3.43 16.50
N LEU A 321 -21.56 -4.75 16.57
CA LEU A 321 -20.98 -5.68 15.60
C LEU A 321 -21.61 -5.41 14.23
N VAL A 322 -21.05 -4.44 13.50
CA VAL A 322 -20.89 -4.60 12.07
C VAL A 322 -19.62 -5.42 11.95
N THR A 323 -19.77 -6.73 11.72
CA THR A 323 -18.67 -7.52 11.15
C THR A 323 -18.38 -6.94 9.77
N LEU A 324 -17.62 -5.85 9.73
CA LEU A 324 -16.73 -5.55 8.62
C LEU A 324 -15.84 -6.78 8.55
N SER A 325 -16.16 -7.70 7.65
CA SER A 325 -15.21 -8.69 7.20
C SER A 325 -14.01 -7.92 6.66
N LEU A 326 -13.08 -7.60 7.56
CA LEU A 326 -11.76 -6.97 7.36
C LEU A 326 -10.85 -7.78 6.42
N LEU A 327 -11.40 -8.81 5.75
CA LEU A 327 -10.76 -9.76 4.86
C LEU A 327 -10.49 -9.22 3.45
N ALA A 328 -10.70 -7.93 3.18
CA ALA A 328 -10.62 -7.38 1.82
C ALA A 328 -9.71 -6.16 1.64
N PHE A 329 -8.82 -5.86 2.60
CA PHE A 329 -7.91 -4.72 2.47
C PHE A 329 -6.51 -5.16 2.09
N VAL A 330 -6.04 -4.67 0.95
CA VAL A 330 -4.79 -5.07 0.31
C VAL A 330 -3.62 -4.17 0.74
N PHE A 331 -3.64 -3.48 1.90
CA PHE A 331 -2.55 -2.55 2.32
C PHE A 331 -2.21 -2.60 3.79
#